data_AF-A0A1G9S8K1-F1
#
_entry.id   AF-A0A1G9S8K1-F1
#
_cell.length_a   1.000
_cell.length_b   1.000
_cell.length_c   1.000
_cell.angle_alpha   90.00
_cell.angle_beta   90.00
_cell.angle_gamma   90.00
#
_symmetry.space_group_name_H-M   'P 1'
#
loop_
_entity.id
_entity.type
_entity.pdbx_description
1 polymer ?
#
loop_
_entity_poly.entity_id
_entity_poly.type
_entity_poly.pdbx_seq_one_letter_code
_entity_poly.pdbx_strand_id
1 'polypeptide(L)'
;MAMKEVEVAVRARAGLSNTLVGTSLMQEAFKKPKDSNDPAIGGPLWQPGSEPGEAVALMELFTGAIGLFKNPVSHRRVDLTDPAEAAEIVLLAGLLLRLVTKIPPSASS
;
A
#
# COMPACT_ATOMS: atom_id res chain seq x y z
N MET A 1 -3.58 11.33 -10.03
CA MET A 1 -3.70 11.72 -8.61
C MET A 1 -2.62 10.97 -7.83
N ALA A 2 -1.97 11.59 -6.84
CA ALA A 2 -0.78 11.03 -6.19
C ALA A 2 -0.99 9.62 -5.58
N MET A 3 -2.14 9.34 -4.98
CA MET A 3 -2.47 8.02 -4.42
C MET A 3 -2.65 6.92 -5.49
N LYS A 4 -2.93 7.30 -6.74
CA LYS A 4 -2.97 6.33 -7.84
C LYS A 4 -1.57 5.76 -8.11
N GLU A 5 -0.53 6.59 -8.02
CA GLU A 5 0.85 6.15 -8.19
C GLU A 5 1.27 5.17 -7.10
N VAL A 6 0.84 5.39 -5.86
CA VAL A 6 1.04 4.43 -4.75
C VAL A 6 0.41 3.09 -5.10
N GLU A 7 -0.83 3.08 -5.58
CA GLU A 7 -1.54 1.86 -5.99
C GLU A 7 -0.81 1.13 -7.14
N VAL A 8 -0.31 1.86 -8.12
CA VAL A 8 0.46 1.29 -9.25
C VAL A 8 1.79 0.71 -8.77
N ALA A 9 2.52 1.44 -7.94
CA ALA A 9 3.82 1.00 -7.41
C ALA A 9 3.68 -0.27 -6.56
N VAL A 10 2.70 -0.32 -5.65
CA VAL A 10 2.43 -1.52 -4.84
C VAL A 10 2.09 -2.71 -5.74
N ARG A 11 1.20 -2.54 -6.72
CA ARG A 11 0.84 -3.63 -7.64
C ARG A 11 2.04 -4.15 -8.41
N ALA A 12 2.83 -3.24 -8.99
CA ALA A 12 3.99 -3.59 -9.80
C ALA A 12 5.02 -4.38 -8.98
N ARG A 13 5.27 -3.96 -7.73
CA ARG A 13 6.22 -4.66 -6.84
C ARG A 13 5.67 -5.98 -6.32
N ALA A 14 4.36 -6.07 -6.09
CA ALA A 14 3.74 -7.29 -5.59
C ALA A 14 3.45 -8.34 -6.69
N GLY A 15 3.52 -7.96 -7.97
CA GLY A 15 3.18 -8.86 -9.09
C GLY A 15 1.69 -9.27 -9.10
N LEU A 16 0.82 -8.46 -8.49
CA LEU A 16 -0.59 -8.80 -8.31
C LEU A 16 -1.47 -8.38 -9.50
N SER A 17 -2.60 -9.06 -9.65
CA SER A 17 -3.58 -8.82 -10.72
C SER A 17 -4.13 -7.38 -10.71
N ASN A 18 -4.45 -6.86 -11.90
CA ASN A 18 -5.17 -5.59 -12.08
C ASN A 18 -6.60 -5.62 -11.54
N THR A 19 -7.16 -6.79 -11.25
CA THR A 19 -8.48 -6.94 -10.61
C THR A 19 -8.47 -6.53 -9.13
N LEU A 20 -7.30 -6.50 -8.49
CA LEU A 20 -7.14 -6.01 -7.12
C LEU A 20 -6.92 -4.49 -7.12
N VAL A 21 -7.75 -3.79 -6.36
CA VAL A 21 -7.81 -2.33 -6.35
C VAL A 21 -8.08 -1.77 -4.96
N GLY A 22 -7.52 -0.61 -4.67
CA GLY A 22 -7.78 0.08 -3.41
C GLY A 22 -7.28 -0.72 -2.20
N THR A 23 -8.11 -0.83 -1.18
CA THR A 23 -7.78 -1.52 0.08
C THR A 23 -7.48 -3.01 -0.13
N SER A 24 -8.19 -3.68 -1.04
CA SER A 24 -7.97 -5.12 -1.30
C SER A 24 -6.59 -5.41 -1.89
N LEU A 25 -6.07 -4.51 -2.74
CA LEU A 25 -4.70 -4.61 -3.23
C LEU A 25 -3.69 -4.49 -2.09
N MET A 26 -3.88 -3.52 -1.19
CA MET A 26 -2.96 -3.30 -0.07
C MET A 26 -2.97 -4.50 0.88
N GLN A 27 -4.15 -4.99 1.25
CA GLN A 27 -4.29 -6.15 2.11
C GLN A 27 -3.62 -7.39 1.49
N GLU A 28 -3.85 -7.67 0.21
CA GLU A 28 -3.26 -8.84 -0.45
C GLU A 28 -1.74 -8.72 -0.61
N ALA A 29 -1.23 -7.51 -0.89
CA ALA A 29 0.20 -7.28 -1.05
C ALA A 29 0.99 -7.48 0.26
N PHE A 30 0.41 -7.06 1.40
CA PHE A 30 1.10 -7.02 2.69
C PHE A 30 0.58 -8.05 3.70
N LYS A 31 -0.35 -8.95 3.31
CA LYS A 31 -0.93 -9.92 4.26
C LYS A 31 0.16 -10.72 4.97
N LYS A 32 -0.03 -10.92 6.27
CA LYS A 32 0.81 -11.83 7.05
C LYS A 32 0.68 -13.27 6.53
N PRO A 33 1.74 -14.08 6.60
CA PRO A 33 1.66 -15.52 6.36
C PRO A 33 0.60 -16.17 7.25
N LYS A 34 -0.13 -17.15 6.70
CA LYS A 34 -1.13 -17.90 7.46
C LYS A 34 -0.50 -18.80 8.54
N ASP A 35 0.72 -19.27 8.29
CA ASP A 35 1.52 -20.06 9.21
C ASP A 35 2.89 -19.39 9.36
N SER A 36 3.34 -19.17 10.60
CA SER A 36 4.66 -18.61 10.90
C SER A 36 5.80 -19.55 10.51
N ASN A 37 5.52 -20.84 10.32
CA ASN A 37 6.49 -21.83 9.84
C ASN A 37 6.58 -21.90 8.30
N ASP A 38 5.64 -21.27 7.59
CA ASP A 38 5.67 -21.19 6.12
C ASP A 38 5.59 -19.73 5.63
N PRO A 39 6.75 -19.03 5.58
CA PRO A 39 6.81 -17.65 5.12
C PRO A 39 6.43 -17.50 3.64
N ALA A 40 6.31 -18.59 2.87
CA ALA A 40 5.93 -18.54 1.46
C ALA A 40 4.43 -18.24 1.25
N ILE A 41 3.60 -18.33 2.30
CA ILE A 41 2.14 -18.09 2.22
C ILE A 41 1.76 -16.68 2.73
N GLY A 42 2.70 -15.73 2.68
CA GLY A 42 2.46 -14.30 2.93
C GLY A 42 2.05 -13.52 1.68
N GLY A 43 1.79 -12.23 1.85
CA GLY A 43 1.70 -11.29 0.74
C GLY A 43 3.08 -11.06 0.12
N PRO A 44 3.19 -10.77 -1.19
CA PRO A 44 4.48 -10.59 -1.85
C PRO A 44 5.36 -9.46 -1.28
N LEU A 45 4.76 -8.49 -0.56
CA LEU A 45 5.46 -7.39 0.12
C LEU A 45 5.53 -7.59 1.64
N TRP A 46 5.15 -8.76 2.14
CA TRP A 46 5.38 -9.12 3.54
C TRP A 46 6.89 -9.18 3.81
N GLN A 47 7.32 -8.61 4.93
CA GLN A 47 8.72 -8.61 5.35
C GLN A 47 8.89 -9.59 6.53
N PRO A 48 9.30 -10.85 6.28
CA PRO A 48 9.42 -11.86 7.35
C PRO A 48 10.53 -11.55 8.37
N GLY A 49 11.45 -10.62 8.07
CA GLY A 49 12.48 -10.17 9.00
C GLY A 49 12.06 -8.99 9.90
N SER A 50 10.88 -8.41 9.68
CA SER A 50 10.35 -7.31 10.51
C SER A 50 9.64 -7.83 11.75
N GLU A 51 9.56 -6.99 12.80
CA GLU A 51 8.71 -7.29 13.95
C GLU A 51 7.24 -7.43 13.46
N PRO A 52 6.50 -8.47 13.88
CA PRO A 52 5.16 -8.74 13.35
C PRO A 52 4.17 -7.57 13.45
N GLY A 53 4.22 -6.80 14.55
CA GLY A 53 3.42 -5.59 14.72
C GLY A 53 3.77 -4.48 13.73
N GLU A 54 5.06 -4.24 13.48
CA GLU A 54 5.52 -3.26 12.47
C GLU A 54 5.04 -3.62 11.06
N ALA A 55 5.11 -4.90 10.69
CA ALA A 55 4.65 -5.36 9.38
C ALA A 55 3.13 -5.18 9.20
N VAL A 56 2.34 -5.44 10.25
CA VAL A 56 0.90 -5.15 10.27
C VAL A 56 0.63 -3.65 10.20
N ALA A 57 1.36 -2.84 10.97
CA ALA A 57 1.20 -1.38 10.96
C ALA A 57 1.49 -0.78 9.57
N LEU A 58 2.48 -1.32 8.86
CA LEU A 58 2.76 -0.92 7.47
C LEU A 58 1.58 -1.24 6.55
N MET A 59 1.04 -2.46 6.62
CA MET A 59 -0.16 -2.83 5.84
C MET A 59 -1.34 -1.88 6.14
N GLU A 60 -1.60 -1.62 7.41
CA GLU A 60 -2.71 -0.77 7.85
C GLU A 60 -2.52 0.68 7.40
N LEU A 61 -1.30 1.21 7.45
CA LEU A 61 -0.97 2.54 6.93
C LEU A 61 -1.31 2.67 5.43
N PHE A 62 -0.86 1.71 4.61
CA PHE A 62 -1.16 1.72 3.17
C PHE A 62 -2.66 1.54 2.90
N THR A 63 -3.30 0.62 3.61
CA THR A 63 -4.74 0.35 3.48
C THR A 63 -5.57 1.58 3.84
N GLY A 64 -5.26 2.23 4.96
CA GLY A 64 -5.93 3.45 5.42
C GLY A 64 -5.71 4.62 4.49
N ALA A 65 -4.47 4.89 4.08
CA ALA A 65 -4.15 5.99 3.16
C ALA A 65 -4.87 5.84 1.81
N ILE A 66 -4.88 4.62 1.24
CA ILE A 66 -5.58 4.34 0.00
C ILE A 66 -7.10 4.41 0.18
N GLY A 67 -7.62 3.87 1.28
CA GLY A 67 -9.06 3.91 1.57
C GLY A 67 -9.60 5.34 1.71
N LEU A 68 -8.82 6.24 2.33
CA LEU A 68 -9.21 7.62 2.57
C LEU A 68 -8.96 8.54 1.36
N PHE A 69 -7.81 8.41 0.70
CA PHE A 69 -7.31 9.43 -0.23
C PHE A 69 -7.25 9.00 -1.69
N LYS A 70 -7.52 7.73 -2.04
CA LYS A 70 -7.56 7.28 -3.46
C LYS A 70 -8.73 7.89 -4.24
N ASN A 71 -9.79 8.32 -3.54
CA ASN A 71 -10.93 9.08 -4.04
C ASN A 71 -11.81 8.33 -5.08
N PRO A 72 -13.03 7.89 -4.74
CA PRO A 72 -14.05 7.61 -5.76
C PRO A 72 -14.63 8.96 -6.22
N VAL A 73 -14.50 9.24 -7.52
CA VAL A 73 -14.91 10.49 -8.18
C VAL A 73 -16.41 10.84 -7.99
N SER A 74 -17.22 10.00 -7.32
CA SER A 74 -18.68 10.09 -7.37
C SER A 74 -19.39 10.61 -6.11
N HIS A 75 -18.80 10.60 -4.90
CA HIS A 75 -19.58 10.93 -3.68
C HIS A 75 -18.94 11.91 -2.68
N ARG A 76 -17.66 12.21 -2.81
CA ARG A 76 -17.05 13.37 -2.16
C ARG A 76 -16.19 14.02 -3.21
N ARG A 77 -16.64 15.16 -3.75
CA ARG A 77 -15.64 16.18 -4.05
C ARG A 77 -14.99 16.41 -2.69
N VAL A 78 -13.84 15.78 -2.47
CA VAL A 78 -12.85 16.38 -1.58
C VAL A 78 -12.64 17.72 -2.27
N ASP A 79 -13.36 18.73 -1.79
CA ASP A 79 -13.10 20.11 -2.14
C ASP A 79 -11.72 20.36 -1.53
N LEU A 80 -10.69 19.97 -2.29
CA LEU A 80 -9.29 20.33 -2.07
C LEU A 80 -9.15 21.83 -2.35
N THR A 81 -10.02 22.62 -1.71
CA THR A 81 -10.04 24.07 -1.72
C THR A 81 -8.95 24.60 -0.81
N ASP A 82 -8.43 23.76 0.09
CA ASP A 82 -7.20 23.98 0.83
C ASP A 82 -5.98 23.41 0.07
N PRO A 83 -5.12 24.27 -0.51
CA PRO A 83 -3.89 23.83 -1.14
C PRO A 83 -2.92 23.15 -0.16
N ALA A 84 -3.00 23.44 1.14
CA ALA A 84 -2.16 22.81 2.15
C ALA A 84 -2.52 21.33 2.31
N GLU A 85 -3.81 21.00 2.48
CA GLU A 85 -4.27 19.61 2.54
C GLU A 85 -3.89 18.83 1.27
N ALA A 86 -4.04 19.47 0.10
CA ALA A 86 -3.62 18.85 -1.16
C ALA A 86 -2.11 18.55 -1.20
N ALA A 87 -1.28 19.47 -0.72
CA ALA A 87 0.17 19.27 -0.61
C ALA A 87 0.51 18.16 0.39
N GLU A 88 -0.16 18.08 1.54
CA GLU A 88 0.03 17.04 2.55
C GLU A 88 -0.30 15.65 2.01
N ILE A 89 -1.39 15.50 1.24
CA ILE A 89 -1.73 14.23 0.59
C ILE A 89 -0.65 13.82 -0.42
N VAL A 90 -0.09 14.78 -1.16
CA VAL A 90 1.02 14.52 -2.09
C VAL A 90 2.29 14.10 -1.34
N LEU A 91 2.62 14.78 -0.24
CA LEU A 91 3.76 14.43 0.60
C LEU A 91 3.61 13.05 1.23
N LEU A 92 2.41 12.72 1.72
CA LEU A 92 2.08 11.39 2.23
C LEU A 92 2.25 10.33 1.14
N ALA A 93 1.71 10.55 -0.06
CA ALA A 93 1.89 9.63 -1.18
C ALA A 93 3.38 9.45 -1.53
N GLY A 94 4.16 10.54 -1.50
CA GLY A 94 5.62 10.50 -1.67
C GLY A 94 6.33 9.66 -0.60
N LEU A 95 5.92 9.79 0.67
CA LEU A 95 6.43 8.96 1.76
C LEU A 95 6.11 7.47 1.54
N LEU A 96 4.87 7.14 1.18
CA LEU A 96 4.44 5.77 0.89
C LEU A 96 5.23 5.14 -0.27
N LEU A 97 5.47 5.90 -1.34
CA LEU A 97 6.32 5.46 -2.45
C LEU A 97 7.76 5.14 -2.01
N ARG A 98 8.32 5.95 -1.10
CA ARG A 98 9.65 5.67 -0.53
C ARG A 98 9.64 4.44 0.36
N LEU A 99 8.59 4.24 1.16
CA LEU A 99 8.45 3.05 2.02
C LEU A 99 8.36 1.77 1.18
N VAL A 100 7.49 1.72 0.17
CA VAL A 100 7.34 0.52 -0.66
C VAL A 100 8.61 0.20 -1.47
N THR A 101 9.37 1.23 -1.86
CA THR A 101 10.64 1.05 -2.59
C THR A 101 11.73 0.43 -1.72
N LYS A 102 11.71 0.66 -0.39
CA LYS A 102 12.66 0.09 0.56
C LYS A 102 12.46 -1.42 0.80
N ILE A 103 11.28 -1.94 0.50
CA ILE A 103 10.98 -3.37 0.62
C ILE A 103 11.78 -4.10 -0.46
N PRO A 104 12.65 -5.07 -0.13
CA PRO A 104 13.39 -5.81 -1.14
C PRO A 104 12.43 -6.46 -2.16
N PRO A 105 12.78 -6.53 -3.45
CA PRO A 105 12.01 -7.33 -4.39
C PRO A 105 11.95 -8.77 -3.90
N SER A 106 10.78 -9.41 -4.01
CA SER A 106 10.65 -10.85 -3.77
C SER A 106 11.64 -11.57 -4.70
N ALA A 107 12.52 -12.39 -4.11
CA ALA A 107 13.54 -13.11 -4.86
C ALA A 107 12.85 -13.92 -5.97
N SER A 108 13.17 -13.60 -7.22
CA SER A 108 12.65 -14.30 -8.40
C SER A 108 13.16 -15.74 -8.32
N SER A 109 12.26 -16.69 -8.09
CA SER A 109 12.53 -18.12 -8.24
C SER A 109 12.08 -18.57 -9.62
#